data_AF-A0AAU4EH33-F1
#
_entry.id   AF-A0AAU4EH33-F1
#
_cell.length_a   1.000
_cell.length_b   1.000
_cell.length_c   1.000
_cell.angle_alpha   90.00
_cell.angle_beta   90.00
_cell.angle_gamma   90.00
#
_symmetry.space_group_name_H-M   'P 1'
#
loop_
_entity.id
_entity.type
_entity.pdbx_description
1 polymer ?
#
loop_
_entity_poly.entity_id
_entity_poly.type
_entity_poly.pdbx_seq_one_letter_code
_entity_poly.pdbx_strand_id
1 'polypeptide(L)'
;MTAGGFEVEPDDLVAHASHVDSLVDRLNTAVSASDSAMSDHAYGLLCAFLPPIIRPTGEQAQDTLKASIEGVKGLSDNVRTAAQSYRDGEEGNAQPFERQLTAAPRQAEVKVSS
;
A
#
# COMPACT_ATOMS: atom_id res chain seq x y z
N MET A 1 -27.26 -1.70 -6.84
CA MET A 1 -26.59 -1.40 -5.57
C MET A 1 -25.26 -0.75 -5.91
N THR A 2 -25.21 0.58 -5.94
CA THR A 2 -23.94 1.31 -5.97
C THR A 2 -23.35 1.19 -4.57
N ALA A 3 -22.25 0.43 -4.43
CA ALA A 3 -21.52 0.34 -3.17
C ALA A 3 -21.19 1.76 -2.68
N GLY A 4 -21.28 1.99 -1.36
CA GLY A 4 -20.93 3.28 -0.77
C GLY A 4 -19.47 3.60 -1.04
N GLY A 5 -19.21 4.36 -2.09
CA GLY A 5 -17.89 4.86 -2.44
C GLY A 5 -17.52 6.01 -1.52
N PHE A 6 -16.24 6.11 -1.20
CA PHE A 6 -15.68 7.32 -0.60
C PHE A 6 -15.23 8.23 -1.73
N GLU A 7 -15.39 9.55 -1.57
CA GLU A 7 -14.78 10.52 -2.48
C GLU A 7 -13.29 10.60 -2.15
N VAL A 8 -12.47 9.97 -2.99
CA VAL A 8 -11.02 9.87 -2.79
C VAL A 8 -10.32 10.04 -4.13
N GLU A 9 -9.30 10.88 -4.15
CA GLU A 9 -8.43 11.05 -5.31
C GLU A 9 -7.49 9.83 -5.47
N PRO A 10 -7.49 9.13 -6.61
CA PRO A 10 -6.62 7.96 -6.81
C PRO A 10 -5.13 8.25 -6.63
N ASP A 11 -4.67 9.46 -6.97
CA ASP A 11 -3.27 9.86 -6.80
C ASP A 11 -2.87 9.94 -5.32
N ASP A 12 -3.78 10.39 -4.45
CA ASP A 12 -3.55 10.42 -2.99
C ASP A 12 -3.42 9.01 -2.42
N LEU A 13 -4.18 8.03 -2.93
CA LEU A 13 -4.05 6.63 -2.54
C LEU A 13 -2.70 6.05 -2.95
N VAL A 14 -2.21 6.36 -4.15
CA VAL A 14 -0.89 5.92 -4.60
C VAL A 14 0.22 6.55 -3.75
N ALA A 15 0.11 7.84 -3.44
CA ALA A 15 1.05 8.52 -2.54
C ALA A 15 1.04 7.90 -1.13
N HIS A 16 -0.14 7.60 -0.60
CA HIS A 16 -0.28 6.91 0.69
C HIS A 16 0.34 5.51 0.67
N ALA A 17 0.09 4.72 -0.38
CA ALA A 17 0.70 3.40 -0.53
C ALA A 17 2.23 3.48 -0.51
N SER A 18 2.84 4.45 -1.19
CA SER A 18 4.29 4.68 -1.14
C SER A 18 4.80 5.03 0.26
N HIS A 19 4.05 5.83 1.04
CA HIS A 19 4.40 6.08 2.44
C HIS A 19 4.30 4.83 3.32
N VAL A 20 3.28 4.00 3.12
CA VAL A 20 3.12 2.72 3.82
C VAL A 20 4.28 1.79 3.48
N ASP A 21 4.62 1.67 2.20
CA ASP A 21 5.73 0.86 1.72
C ASP A 21 7.08 1.29 2.31
N SER A 22 7.29 2.59 2.56
CA SER A 22 8.52 3.09 3.22
C SER A 22 8.74 2.53 4.64
N LEU A 23 7.69 2.01 5.28
CA LEU A 23 7.84 1.34 6.58
C LEU A 23 8.59 0.02 6.48
N VAL A 24 8.61 -0.61 5.29
CA VAL A 24 9.37 -1.84 5.02
C VAL A 24 10.85 -1.63 5.32
N ASP A 25 11.43 -0.49 4.95
CA ASP A 25 12.86 -0.20 5.19
C ASP A 25 13.18 -0.10 6.68
N ARG A 26 12.27 0.49 7.45
CA ARG A 26 12.38 0.59 8.91
C ARG A 26 12.26 -0.79 9.57
N LEU A 27 11.36 -1.63 9.08
CA LEU A 27 11.20 -3.00 9.56
C LEU A 27 12.41 -3.88 9.20
N ASN A 28 12.97 -3.75 7.99
CA ASN A 28 14.21 -4.42 7.59
C ASN A 28 15.37 -4.00 8.48
N THR A 29 15.47 -2.71 8.81
CA THR A 29 16.46 -2.19 9.76
C THR A 29 16.28 -2.84 11.14
N ALA A 30 15.05 -3.01 11.61
CA ALA A 30 14.76 -3.68 12.87
C ALA A 30 15.17 -5.16 12.84
N VAL A 31 14.87 -5.90 11.76
CA VAL A 31 15.29 -7.30 11.59
C VAL A 31 16.82 -7.43 11.65
N SER A 32 17.53 -6.56 10.92
CA SER A 32 19.00 -6.55 10.93
C SER A 32 19.57 -6.21 12.31
N ALA A 33 18.96 -5.27 13.03
CA ALA A 33 19.35 -4.95 14.39
C ALA A 33 19.10 -6.14 15.33
N SER A 34 17.97 -6.84 15.20
CA SER A 34 17.64 -8.04 15.97
C SER A 34 18.68 -9.15 15.81
N ASP A 35 19.19 -9.38 14.59
CA ASP A 35 20.25 -10.38 14.36
C ASP A 35 21.49 -10.12 15.22
N SER A 36 21.89 -8.86 15.33
CA SER A 36 23.05 -8.47 16.14
C SER A 36 22.75 -8.51 17.65
N ALA A 37 21.59 -8.01 18.06
CA ALA A 37 21.22 -7.84 19.46
C ALA A 37 20.88 -9.17 20.15
N MET A 38 20.40 -10.16 19.39
CA MET A 38 19.99 -11.48 19.90
C MET A 38 21.06 -12.55 19.72
N SER A 39 22.28 -12.17 19.31
CA SER A 39 23.41 -13.09 19.24
C SER A 39 23.77 -13.65 20.63
N ASP A 40 24.14 -14.92 20.70
CA ASP A 40 24.63 -15.55 21.94
C ASP A 40 25.83 -14.81 22.56
N HIS A 41 26.60 -14.11 21.73
CA HIS A 41 27.76 -13.33 22.15
C HIS A 41 27.40 -11.94 22.71
N ALA A 42 26.16 -11.48 22.56
CA ALA A 42 25.72 -10.15 22.99
C ALA A 42 25.61 -10.00 24.53
N TYR A 43 25.51 -11.12 25.26
CA TYR A 43 25.23 -11.12 26.71
C TYR A 43 26.48 -11.04 27.59
N GLY A 44 27.68 -11.23 27.02
CA GLY A 44 28.93 -11.24 27.76
C GLY A 44 29.05 -12.39 28.76
N LEU A 45 30.18 -12.44 29.48
CA LEU A 45 30.53 -13.60 30.31
C LEU A 45 29.59 -13.80 31.50
N LEU A 46 29.14 -12.71 32.13
CA LEU A 46 28.31 -12.77 33.34
C LEU A 46 26.88 -13.28 33.06
N CYS A 47 26.37 -13.03 31.85
CA CYS A 47 25.00 -13.35 31.48
C CYS A 47 24.91 -14.50 30.44
N ALA A 48 25.98 -15.29 30.27
CA ALA A 48 26.05 -16.36 29.29
C ALA A 48 25.01 -17.49 29.48
N PHE A 49 24.31 -17.53 30.62
CA PHE A 49 23.22 -18.48 30.90
C PHE A 49 21.86 -18.05 30.34
N LEU A 50 21.70 -16.77 29.98
CA LEU A 50 20.42 -16.21 29.51
C LEU A 50 20.00 -16.65 28.09
N PRO A 51 20.89 -16.81 27.10
CA PRO A 51 20.47 -17.07 25.72
C PRO A 51 19.51 -18.26 25.55
N PRO A 52 19.73 -19.44 26.18
CA PRO A 52 18.76 -20.54 26.10
C PRO A 52 17.35 -20.20 26.62
N ILE A 53 17.24 -19.26 27.57
CA ILE A 53 15.96 -18.86 28.19
C ILE A 53 15.20 -17.88 27.28
N ILE A 54 15.91 -16.95 26.65
CA ILE A 54 15.31 -15.83 25.91
C ILE A 54 15.23 -16.05 24.40
N ARG A 55 16.05 -16.95 23.83
CA ARG A 55 16.08 -17.23 22.38
C ARG A 55 14.70 -17.54 21.79
N PRO A 56 13.82 -18.35 22.43
CA PRO A 56 12.50 -18.60 21.86
C PRO A 56 11.66 -17.33 21.68
N THR A 57 11.76 -16.39 22.63
CA THR A 57 11.08 -15.09 22.52
C THR A 57 11.75 -14.20 21.46
N GLY A 58 13.08 -14.25 21.35
CA GLY A 58 13.83 -13.52 20.33
C GLY A 58 13.52 -13.98 18.91
N GLU A 59 13.45 -15.29 18.67
CA GLU A 59 13.07 -15.89 17.39
C GLU A 59 11.63 -15.50 17.03
N GLN A 60 10.69 -15.62 17.97
CA GLN A 60 9.30 -15.19 17.77
C GLN A 60 9.18 -13.70 17.42
N ALA A 61 9.97 -12.84 18.07
CA ALA A 61 10.01 -11.41 17.76
C ALA A 61 10.55 -11.16 16.34
N GLN A 62 11.59 -11.88 15.93
CA GLN A 62 12.13 -11.77 14.57
C GLN A 62 11.11 -12.23 13.51
N ASP A 63 10.41 -13.33 13.75
CA ASP A 63 9.38 -13.83 12.84
C ASP A 63 8.21 -12.85 12.74
N THR A 64 7.83 -12.21 13.86
CA THR A 64 6.80 -11.17 13.88
C THR A 64 7.21 -9.94 13.05
N LEU A 65 8.48 -9.53 13.10
CA LEU A 65 9.00 -8.45 12.26
C LEU A 65 8.95 -8.81 10.77
N LYS A 66 9.34 -10.05 10.41
CA LYS A 66 9.25 -10.54 9.02
C LYS A 66 7.81 -10.60 8.52
N ALA A 67 6.88 -11.13 9.32
CA ALA A 67 5.45 -11.15 9.00
C ALA A 67 4.88 -9.73 8.86
N SER A 68 5.35 -8.78 9.67
CA SER A 68 4.95 -7.37 9.57
C SER A 68 5.39 -6.76 8.23
N ILE A 69 6.58 -7.11 7.72
CA ILE A 69 7.05 -6.67 6.40
C ILE A 69 6.11 -7.15 5.30
N GLU A 70 5.74 -8.43 5.32
CA GLU A 70 4.80 -9.02 4.36
C GLU A 70 3.43 -8.35 4.44
N GLY A 71 2.91 -8.12 5.65
CA GLY A 71 1.64 -7.44 5.87
C GLY A 71 1.63 -6.00 5.36
N VAL A 72 2.70 -5.24 5.60
CA VAL A 72 2.83 -3.84 5.12
C VAL A 72 2.90 -3.79 3.60
N LYS A 73 3.67 -4.69 2.96
CA LYS A 73 3.72 -4.80 1.50
C LYS A 73 2.34 -5.13 0.92
N GLY A 74 1.69 -6.15 1.48
CA GLY A 74 0.33 -6.53 1.07
C GLY A 74 -0.68 -5.41 1.24
N LEU A 75 -0.60 -4.64 2.33
CA LEU A 75 -1.43 -3.45 2.54
C LEU A 75 -1.19 -2.38 1.46
N SER A 76 0.07 -2.06 1.20
CA SER A 76 0.43 -1.09 0.15
C SER A 76 -0.10 -1.51 -1.23
N ASP A 77 0.02 -2.79 -1.58
CA ASP A 77 -0.46 -3.32 -2.86
C ASP A 77 -1.99 -3.31 -2.94
N ASN A 78 -2.69 -3.60 -1.84
CA ASN A 78 -4.14 -3.50 -1.76
C ASN A 78 -4.61 -2.05 -1.96
N VAL A 79 -3.90 -1.07 -1.40
CA VAL A 79 -4.22 0.36 -1.60
C VAL A 79 -4.00 0.77 -3.07
N ARG A 80 -2.90 0.33 -3.71
CA ARG A 80 -2.68 0.55 -5.14
C ARG A 80 -3.78 -0.07 -6.01
N THR A 81 -4.20 -1.29 -5.65
CA THR A 81 -5.31 -1.99 -6.32
C THR A 81 -6.63 -1.23 -6.19
N ALA A 82 -6.90 -0.67 -5.01
CA ALA A 82 -8.07 0.18 -4.79
C ALA A 82 -8.00 1.45 -5.67
N ALA A 83 -6.86 2.13 -5.70
CA ALA A 83 -6.66 3.31 -6.56
C ALA A 83 -6.92 2.99 -8.05
N GLN A 84 -6.41 1.86 -8.54
CA GLN A 84 -6.68 1.41 -9.91
C GLN A 84 -8.17 1.15 -10.14
N SER A 85 -8.86 0.53 -9.17
CA SER A 85 -10.29 0.25 -9.27
C SER A 85 -11.14 1.52 -9.36
N TYR A 86 -10.74 2.60 -8.68
CA TYR A 86 -11.39 3.92 -8.82
C TYR A 86 -11.19 4.48 -10.23
N ARG A 87 -9.97 4.47 -10.76
CA ARG A 87 -9.67 4.96 -12.12
C ARG A 87 -10.42 4.18 -13.19
N ASP A 88 -10.44 2.85 -13.09
CA ASP A 88 -11.16 1.98 -14.02
C ASP A 88 -12.67 2.26 -13.98
N GLY A 89 -13.21 2.51 -12.78
CA GLY A 89 -14.60 2.92 -12.58
C GLY A 89 -14.91 4.27 -13.23
N GLU A 90 -14.06 5.28 -13.04
CA GLU A 90 -14.20 6.60 -13.65
C GLU A 90 -14.12 6.55 -15.18
N GLU A 91 -13.09 5.89 -15.73
CA GLU A 91 -12.91 5.75 -17.17
C GLU A 91 -14.08 4.98 -17.81
N GLY A 92 -14.49 3.86 -17.20
CA GLY A 92 -15.63 3.08 -17.65
C GLY A 92 -16.95 3.87 -17.66
N ASN A 93 -17.12 4.80 -16.70
CA ASN A 93 -18.27 5.69 -16.64
C ASN A 93 -18.16 6.86 -17.63
N ALA A 94 -16.97 7.38 -17.92
CA ALA A 94 -16.73 8.53 -18.82
C ALA A 94 -16.83 8.15 -20.30
N GLN A 95 -16.28 6.99 -20.71
CA GLN A 95 -16.20 6.57 -22.12
C GLN A 95 -17.54 6.62 -22.90
N PRO A 96 -18.70 6.22 -22.35
CA PRO A 96 -19.99 6.38 -23.03
C PRO A 96 -20.35 7.85 -23.33
N PHE A 97 -20.06 8.77 -22.41
CA PHE A 97 -20.36 10.19 -22.58
C PHE A 97 -19.40 10.84 -23.60
N GLU A 98 -18.11 10.50 -23.56
CA GLU A 98 -17.13 10.98 -24.54
C GLU A 98 -17.49 10.53 -25.96
N ARG A 99 -17.95 9.29 -26.12
CA ARG A 99 -18.47 8.78 -27.40
C ARG A 99 -19.68 9.57 -27.88
N GLN A 100 -20.58 9.96 -26.99
CA GLN A 100 -21.74 10.78 -27.35
C GLN A 100 -21.33 12.21 -27.74
N LEU A 101 -20.40 12.82 -27.01
CA LEU A 101 -19.88 14.17 -27.30
C LEU A 101 -19.16 14.23 -28.65
N THR A 102 -18.40 13.18 -28.99
CA THR A 102 -17.68 13.09 -30.28
C THR A 102 -18.59 12.69 -31.45
N ALA A 103 -19.68 11.95 -31.20
CA ALA A 103 -20.65 11.57 -32.23
C ALA A 103 -21.70 12.65 -32.57
N ALA A 104 -21.83 13.70 -31.75
CA ALA A 104 -22.80 14.76 -31.98
C ALA A 104 -22.34 15.72 -33.12
N PRO A 105 -23.07 15.83 -34.25
CA PRO A 105 -22.78 16.86 -35.24
C PRO A 105 -23.13 18.24 -34.68
N ARG A 106 -22.30 19.27 -34.94
CA ARG A 106 -22.57 20.69 -34.62
C ARG A 106 -23.91 21.14 -35.19
N GLN A 107 -25.01 20.99 -34.45
CA GLN A 107 -26.35 21.43 -34.88
C GLN A 107 -26.66 22.91 -34.57
N ALA A 108 -25.65 23.72 -34.26
CA ALA A 108 -25.86 25.09 -33.78
C ALA A 108 -25.85 26.19 -34.87
N GLU A 109 -25.50 25.92 -36.13
CA GLU A 109 -25.34 27.00 -37.15
C GLU A 109 -26.53 27.23 -38.09
N VAL A 110 -27.66 26.52 -37.98
CA VAL A 110 -28.73 26.58 -39.02
C VAL A 110 -29.87 27.58 -38.73
N LYS A 111 -29.83 28.39 -37.66
CA LYS A 111 -30.96 29.29 -37.33
C LYS A 111 -30.60 30.77 -37.11
N VAL A 112 -29.76 31.33 -37.98
CA VAL A 112 -29.64 32.81 -38.15
C VAL A 112 -29.42 33.11 -39.63
N SER A 113 -30.48 33.05 -40.43
CA SER A 113 -30.65 33.76 -41.72
C SER A 113 -32.04 33.43 -42.25
N SER A 114 -33.02 34.20 -41.78
CA SER A 114 -34.34 34.36 -42.42
C SER A 114 -34.61 35.85 -42.54
#